data_AF-A0AAU4MYK9-F1
#
_entry.id   AF-A0AAU4MYK9-F1
#
_cell.length_a   1.000
_cell.length_b   1.000
_cell.length_c   1.000
_cell.angle_alpha   90.00
_cell.angle_beta   90.00
_cell.angle_gamma   90.00
#
_symmetry.space_group_name_H-M   'P 1'
#
loop_
_entity.id
_entity.type
_entity.pdbx_description
1 polymer ?
#
loop_
_entity_poly.entity_id
_entity_poly.type
_entity_poly.pdbx_seq_one_letter_code
_entity_poly.pdbx_strand_id
1 'polypeptide(L)'
;MARQQGRGEIQPLVEAMHARGMDVSWPLNPREWDDLRDAVRRVGVPALTEHAARAWQAAKQTPYSARYFLAGWSGLQSAPAYTGPRAVAAPSKTTAYLEDMADIADEMRQQSAGGA
;
A
#
# COMPACT_ATOMS: atom_id res chain seq x y z
N MET A 1 -34.09 -11.13 -17.52
CA MET A 1 -33.11 -10.01 -17.50
C MET A 1 -33.01 -9.46 -16.07
N ALA A 2 -32.33 -10.17 -15.17
CA ALA A 2 -32.33 -9.82 -13.75
C ALA A 2 -31.09 -8.98 -13.37
N ARG A 3 -31.34 -7.71 -13.06
CA ARG A 3 -30.69 -6.89 -12.03
C ARG A 3 -29.16 -6.78 -12.11
N GLN A 4 -28.67 -5.98 -13.06
CA GLN A 4 -27.32 -5.38 -13.03
C GLN A 4 -27.18 -4.23 -12.01
N GLN A 5 -28.24 -3.88 -11.26
CA GLN A 5 -28.32 -2.65 -10.47
C GLN A 5 -27.39 -2.56 -9.23
N GLY A 6 -26.57 -3.57 -8.96
CA GLY A 6 -25.56 -3.53 -7.89
C GLY A 6 -24.12 -3.29 -8.38
N ARG A 7 -23.84 -3.41 -9.68
CA ARG A 7 -22.47 -3.35 -10.21
C ARG A 7 -21.95 -1.94 -10.49
N GLY A 8 -22.82 -0.92 -10.60
CA GLY A 8 -22.39 0.43 -11.00
C GLY A 8 -21.31 1.04 -10.09
N GLU A 9 -21.44 0.88 -8.77
CA GLU A 9 -20.46 1.39 -7.79
C GLU A 9 -19.16 0.58 -7.76
N ILE A 10 -19.19 -0.68 -8.20
CA ILE A 10 -18.03 -1.59 -8.22
C ILE A 10 -17.35 -1.64 -9.60
N GLN A 11 -18.03 -1.17 -10.65
CA GLN A 11 -17.53 -1.10 -12.01
C GLN A 11 -16.11 -0.52 -12.12
N PRO A 12 -15.76 0.62 -11.47
CA PRO A 12 -14.40 1.15 -11.55
C PRO A 12 -13.34 0.20 -10.98
N LEU A 13 -13.69 -0.62 -9.97
CA LEU A 13 -12.79 -1.64 -9.43
C LEU A 13 -12.60 -2.79 -10.41
N VAL A 14 -13.68 -3.25 -11.04
CA VAL A 14 -13.64 -4.32 -12.05
C VAL A 14 -12.77 -3.88 -13.23
N GLU A 15 -12.97 -2.66 -13.73
CA GLU A 15 -12.16 -2.11 -14.83
C GLU A 15 -10.70 -1.94 -14.45
N ALA A 16 -10.40 -1.44 -13.24
CA ALA A 16 -9.03 -1.30 -12.76
C ALA A 16 -8.31 -2.66 -12.62
N MET A 17 -9.03 -3.71 -12.21
CA MET A 17 -8.48 -5.07 -12.15
C MET A 17 -8.27 -5.64 -13.56
N HIS A 18 -9.24 -5.49 -14.44
CA HIS A 18 -9.15 -5.95 -15.83
C HIS A 18 -8.04 -5.23 -16.61
N ALA A 19 -7.86 -3.92 -16.42
CA ALA A 19 -6.77 -3.14 -17.01
C ALA A 19 -5.37 -3.64 -16.61
N ARG A 20 -5.27 -4.37 -15.50
CA ARG A 20 -4.05 -5.03 -15.02
C ARG A 20 -3.91 -6.48 -15.47
N GLY A 21 -4.80 -6.96 -16.34
CA GLY A 21 -4.81 -8.33 -16.84
C GLY A 21 -5.35 -9.36 -15.85
N MET A 22 -6.01 -8.93 -14.77
CA MET A 22 -6.67 -9.84 -13.83
C MET A 22 -8.09 -10.14 -14.32
N ASP A 23 -8.22 -11.14 -15.18
CA ASP A 23 -9.52 -11.66 -15.61
C ASP A 23 -10.03 -12.67 -14.57
N VAL A 24 -11.01 -12.26 -13.77
CA VAL A 24 -11.61 -13.08 -12.71
C VAL A 24 -13.12 -13.08 -12.82
N SER A 25 -13.72 -14.23 -12.51
CA SER A 25 -15.16 -14.35 -12.41
C SER A 25 -15.68 -13.68 -11.13
N TRP A 26 -16.87 -13.09 -11.19
CA TRP A 26 -17.52 -12.39 -10.07
C TRP A 26 -18.80 -13.10 -9.59
N PRO A 27 -18.74 -14.38 -9.17
CA PRO A 27 -19.89 -15.11 -8.64
C PRO A 27 -20.10 -14.76 -7.15
N LEU A 28 -20.40 -13.50 -6.87
CA LEU A 28 -20.65 -13.01 -5.51
C LEU A 28 -22.14 -13.05 -5.18
N ASN A 29 -22.46 -13.47 -3.95
CA ASN A 29 -23.80 -13.43 -3.40
C ASN A 29 -24.19 -11.99 -3.04
N PRO A 30 -25.49 -11.67 -2.85
CA PRO A 30 -25.94 -10.30 -2.54
C PRO A 30 -25.26 -9.69 -1.32
N ARG A 31 -25.01 -10.47 -0.27
CA ARG A 31 -24.29 -10.03 0.93
C ARG A 31 -22.82 -9.71 0.63
N GLU A 32 -22.17 -10.52 -0.19
CA GLU A 32 -20.77 -10.30 -0.58
C GLU A 32 -20.64 -9.05 -1.47
N TRP A 33 -21.65 -8.73 -2.28
CA TRP A 33 -21.72 -7.46 -2.99
C TRP A 33 -21.84 -6.26 -2.06
N ASP A 34 -22.59 -6.39 -0.96
CA ASP A 34 -22.74 -5.33 0.04
C ASP A 34 -21.43 -5.10 0.82
N ASP A 35 -20.80 -6.18 1.30
CA ASP A 35 -19.46 -6.15 1.90
C ASP A 35 -18.42 -5.51 0.97
N LEU A 36 -18.48 -5.80 -0.33
CA LEU A 36 -17.58 -5.21 -1.31
C LEU A 36 -17.84 -3.71 -1.50
N ARG A 37 -19.11 -3.28 -1.50
CA ARG A 37 -19.47 -1.85 -1.56
C ARG A 37 -18.96 -1.11 -0.33
N ASP A 38 -19.12 -1.69 0.86
CA ASP A 38 -18.57 -1.12 2.09
C ASP A 38 -17.05 -1.02 2.02
N ALA A 39 -16.35 -2.09 1.59
CA ALA A 39 -14.91 -2.08 1.42
C ALA A 39 -14.44 -1.00 0.43
N VAL A 40 -15.13 -0.83 -0.70
CA VAL A 40 -14.83 0.24 -1.67
C VAL A 40 -15.02 1.62 -1.04
N ARG A 41 -16.06 1.84 -0.25
CA ARG A 41 -16.30 3.12 0.45
C ARG A 41 -15.27 3.37 1.56
N ARG A 42 -14.84 2.32 2.26
CA ARG A 42 -13.98 2.36 3.45
C ARG A 42 -12.49 2.47 3.12
N VAL A 43 -12.06 1.85 2.02
CA VAL A 43 -10.64 1.71 1.64
C VAL A 43 -10.33 2.39 0.30
N GLY A 44 -11.31 2.45 -0.60
CA GLY A 44 -11.14 3.01 -1.93
C GLY A 44 -10.67 1.99 -2.97
N VAL A 45 -11.12 2.20 -4.21
CA VAL A 45 -10.76 1.38 -5.38
C VAL A 45 -9.25 1.16 -5.56
N PRO A 46 -8.37 2.20 -5.55
CA PRO A 46 -6.95 2.00 -5.87
C PRO A 46 -6.24 1.07 -4.87
N ALA A 47 -6.54 1.19 -3.58
CA ALA A 47 -5.93 0.34 -2.55
C ALA A 47 -6.40 -1.12 -2.65
N LEU A 48 -7.68 -1.35 -3.00
CA LEU A 48 -8.21 -2.70 -3.24
C LEU A 48 -7.57 -3.35 -4.47
N THR A 49 -7.40 -2.60 -5.55
CA THR A 49 -6.73 -3.07 -6.78
C THR A 49 -5.25 -3.38 -6.53
N GLU A 50 -4.54 -2.56 -5.76
CA GLU A 50 -3.15 -2.82 -5.34
C GLU A 50 -3.05 -4.11 -4.53
N HIS A 51 -3.95 -4.31 -3.55
CA HIS A 51 -3.94 -5.54 -2.77
C HIS A 51 -4.21 -6.76 -3.65
N ALA A 52 -5.19 -6.68 -4.55
CA ALA A 52 -5.49 -7.76 -5.49
C ALA A 52 -4.30 -8.09 -6.41
N ALA A 53 -3.59 -7.08 -6.92
CA ALA A 53 -2.40 -7.27 -7.74
C ALA A 53 -1.29 -8.00 -6.96
N ARG A 54 -1.04 -7.60 -5.70
CA ARG A 54 -0.07 -8.29 -4.83
C ARG A 54 -0.46 -9.74 -4.56
N ALA A 55 -1.74 -9.98 -4.28
CA ALA A 55 -2.26 -11.33 -4.05
C ALA A 55 -2.18 -12.19 -5.33
N TRP A 56 -2.44 -11.59 -6.50
CA TRP A 56 -2.28 -12.24 -7.80
C TRP A 56 -0.84 -12.65 -8.07
N GLN A 57 0.12 -11.76 -7.80
CA GLN A 57 1.56 -12.06 -7.97
C GLN A 57 2.08 -13.08 -6.95
N ALA A 58 1.56 -13.07 -5.73
CA ALA A 58 1.97 -14.01 -4.68
C ALA A 58 1.31 -15.39 -4.83
N ALA A 59 0.21 -15.49 -5.58
CA ALA A 59 -0.51 -16.73 -5.74
C ALA A 59 0.26 -17.71 -6.64
N LYS A 60 0.43 -18.95 -6.15
CA LYS A 60 1.02 -20.04 -6.94
C LYS A 60 0.14 -20.48 -8.11
N GLN A 61 -1.16 -20.21 -8.04
CA GLN A 61 -2.13 -20.48 -9.09
C GLN A 61 -3.00 -19.23 -9.29
N THR A 62 -3.28 -18.91 -10.56
CA THR A 62 -4.09 -17.75 -10.92
C THR A 62 -5.51 -17.90 -10.37
N PRO A 63 -5.94 -17.04 -9.44
CA PRO A 63 -7.27 -17.15 -8.83
C PRO A 63 -8.34 -16.86 -9.88
N TYR A 64 -9.30 -17.77 -10.04
CA TYR A 64 -10.37 -17.65 -11.04
C TYR A 64 -11.56 -16.81 -10.56
N SER A 65 -11.63 -16.47 -9.27
CA SER A 65 -12.80 -15.84 -8.66
C SER A 65 -12.44 -14.69 -7.74
N ALA A 66 -13.21 -13.60 -7.83
CA ALA A 66 -13.10 -12.44 -6.95
C ALA A 66 -13.25 -12.79 -5.46
N ARG A 67 -13.91 -13.91 -5.14
CA ARG A 67 -14.07 -14.41 -3.76
C ARG A 67 -12.74 -14.67 -3.06
N TYR A 68 -11.70 -15.01 -3.83
CA TYR A 68 -10.36 -15.20 -3.28
C TYR A 68 -9.83 -13.92 -2.62
N PHE A 69 -10.12 -12.76 -3.21
CA PHE A 69 -9.65 -11.47 -2.69
C PHE A 69 -10.55 -10.92 -1.59
N LEU A 70 -11.84 -11.28 -1.56
CA LEU A 70 -12.78 -10.81 -0.53
C LEU A 70 -12.31 -11.11 0.90
N ALA A 71 -11.70 -12.29 1.12
CA ALA A 71 -11.15 -12.63 2.43
C ALA A 71 -10.03 -11.66 2.87
N GLY A 72 -9.16 -11.27 1.92
CA GLY A 72 -8.12 -10.26 2.15
C GLY A 72 -8.69 -8.86 2.35
N TRP A 73 -9.71 -8.49 1.58
CA TRP A 73 -10.36 -7.17 1.66
C TRP A 73 -11.21 -6.97 2.90
N SER A 74 -11.81 -8.03 3.45
CA SER A 74 -12.53 -7.98 4.73
C SER A 74 -11.58 -7.67 5.90
N GLY A 75 -10.36 -8.23 5.86
CA GLY A 75 -9.31 -7.98 6.85
C GLY A 75 -8.60 -6.62 6.70
N LEU A 76 -8.72 -5.97 5.54
CA LEU A 76 -8.22 -4.60 5.35
C LEU A 76 -9.06 -3.67 6.23
N GLN A 77 -8.48 -3.18 7.32
CA GLN A 77 -9.00 -2.05 8.08
C GLN A 77 -8.72 -0.79 7.24
N SER A 78 -9.50 0.30 7.36
CA SER A 78 -9.18 1.55 6.66
C SER A 78 -7.72 1.87 6.91
N ALA A 79 -6.87 1.73 5.89
CA ALA A 79 -5.52 2.19 5.98
C ALA A 79 -5.65 3.68 6.32
N PRO A 80 -5.04 4.19 7.41
CA PRO A 80 -4.98 5.62 7.59
C PRO A 80 -4.40 6.16 6.29
N ALA A 81 -5.12 7.07 5.64
CA ALA A 81 -4.77 7.59 4.33
C ALA A 81 -3.25 7.86 4.30
N TYR A 82 -2.54 7.15 3.43
CA TYR A 82 -1.09 7.25 3.37
C TYR A 82 -0.74 8.69 2.96
N THR A 83 -0.40 9.51 3.95
CA THR A 83 0.00 10.91 3.79
C THR A 83 1.46 11.00 3.36
N GLY A 84 1.85 10.29 2.31
CA GLY A 84 3.20 10.33 1.75
C GLY A 84 4.31 9.91 2.74
N PRO A 85 5.58 10.01 2.32
CA PRO A 85 6.70 9.93 3.25
C PRO A 85 6.60 11.11 4.22
N ARG A 86 6.26 10.83 5.47
CA ARG A 86 6.43 11.82 6.54
C ARG A 86 7.93 12.03 6.68
N ALA A 87 8.42 13.16 6.18
CA ALA A 87 9.79 13.59 6.43
C ALA A 87 9.98 13.59 7.96
N VAL A 88 10.76 12.63 8.45
CA VAL A 88 11.23 12.63 9.82
C VAL A 88 12.28 13.74 9.89
N ALA A 89 11.82 14.97 10.13
CA ALA A 89 12.68 16.13 10.40
C ALA A 89 13.31 16.02 11.82
N ALA A 90 13.61 14.81 12.27
CA ALA A 90 14.32 14.56 13.50
C ALA A 90 15.76 14.21 13.12
N PRO A 91 16.77 14.93 13.63
CA PRO A 91 18.15 14.56 13.41
C PRO A 91 18.34 13.13 13.92
N SER A 92 18.71 12.24 13.00
CA SER A 92 19.05 10.87 13.37
C SER A 92 20.32 10.91 14.21
N LYS A 93 20.45 10.02 15.20
CA LYS A 93 21.68 9.90 16.01
C LYS A 93 22.96 9.78 15.16
N THR A 94 22.82 9.28 13.93
CA THR A 94 23.87 9.26 12.91
C THR A 94 24.39 10.65 12.54
N THR A 95 23.52 11.65 12.36
CA THR A 95 23.92 13.03 12.02
C THR A 95 24.69 13.66 13.17
N ALA A 96 24.22 13.50 14.41
CA ALA A 96 24.92 14.01 15.60
C ALA A 96 26.29 13.36 15.80
N TYR A 97 26.42 12.05 15.52
CA TYR A 97 27.71 11.35 15.60
C TYR A 97 28.70 11.80 14.52
N LEU A 98 28.20 12.13 13.32
CA LEU A 98 29.04 12.64 12.23
C LEU A 98 29.56 14.05 12.51
N GLU A 99 28.77 14.91 13.15
CA GLU A 99 29.20 16.25 13.57
C GLU A 99 30.23 16.20 14.70
N ASP A 100 30.03 15.33 15.70
CA ASP A 100 30.99 15.08 16.78
C ASP A 100 32.35 14.59 16.25
N MET A 101 32.33 13.63 15.31
CA MET A 101 33.54 13.14 14.66
C MET A 101 34.28 14.20 13.82
N ALA A 102 33.54 15.14 13.24
CA ALA A 102 34.13 16.22 12.45
C ALA A 102 34.86 17.25 13.33
N ASP A 103 34.32 17.55 14.52
CA ASP A 103 34.94 18.44 15.51
C ASP A 103 36.25 17.84 16.05
N ILE A 104 36.21 16.54 16.39
CA ILE A 104 37.39 15.78 16.84
C ILE A 104 38.49 15.76 15.77
N ALA A 105 38.11 15.63 14.49
CA ALA A 105 39.07 15.63 13.38
C ALA A 105 39.71 17.00 13.14
N ASP A 106 38.97 18.10 13.35
CA ASP A 106 39.51 19.46 13.22
C ASP A 106 40.48 19.78 14.36
N GLU A 107 40.16 19.35 15.59
CA GLU A 107 41.05 19.47 16.75
C GLU A 107 42.40 18.76 16.51
N MET A 108 42.37 17.52 16.00
CA MET A 108 43.60 16.78 15.68
C MET A 108 44.45 17.47 14.60
N ARG A 109 43.83 18.13 13.63
CA ARG A 109 44.54 18.91 12.60
C ARG A 109 45.20 20.15 13.20
N GLN A 110 44.56 20.81 14.15
CA GLN A 110 45.13 21.98 14.84
C GLN A 110 46.29 21.58 15.78
N GLN A 111 46.18 20.45 16.49
CA GLN A 111 47.24 19.94 17.38
C GLN A 111 48.50 19.50 16.63
N SER A 112 48.37 19.02 15.39
CA SER A 112 49.51 18.64 14.55
C SER A 112 50.19 19.82 13.82
N ALA A 113 49.57 21.01 13.82
CA ALA A 113 50.11 22.23 13.23
C ALA A 113 50.80 23.19 14.23
N GLY A 114 50.68 22.94 15.54
CA GLY A 114 51.23 23.80 16.60
C GLY A 114 52.53 23.30 17.27
N GLY A 115 53.11 22.19 16.81
CA GLY A 115 54.35 21.63 17.33
C GLY A 115 55.54 21.90 16.42
N ALA A 116 56.11 23.10 16.51
CA ALA A 116 57.43 23.46 15.96
C ALA A 116 58.33 23.93 17.11
#